data_AF-A0A9X7T0F6-F1
#
_entry.id   AF-A0A9X7T0F6-F1
#
_cell.length_a   1.000
_cell.length_b   1.000
_cell.length_c   1.000
_cell.angle_alpha   90.00
_cell.angle_beta   90.00
_cell.angle_gamma   90.00
#
_symmetry.space_group_name_H-M   'P 1'
#
loop_
_entity.id
_entity.type
_entity.pdbx_description
1 polymer ?
#
loop_
_entity_poly.entity_id
_entity_poly.type
_entity_poly.pdbx_seq_one_letter_code
_entity_poly.pdbx_strand_id
1 'polypeptide(L)' 'MFDSKENDIKEYLIKEGYEVKEYLRGNGDWYYFKVHTFWSGTHLVKVKDGVFGFRVERA' A
#
# COMPACT_ATOMS: atom_id res chain seq x y z
N MET A 1 -18.41 -3.42 -2.47
CA MET A 1 -17.62 -2.89 -3.59
C MET A 1 -16.28 -2.48 -3.00
N PHE A 2 -15.21 -3.22 -3.29
CA PHE A 2 -13.87 -2.82 -2.88
C PHE A 2 -13.55 -1.52 -3.61
N ASP A 3 -13.32 -0.47 -2.83
CA ASP A 3 -13.04 0.89 -3.28
C ASP A 3 -11.93 0.84 -4.34
N SER A 4 -12.19 1.31 -5.57
CA SER A 4 -11.25 1.18 -6.70
C SER A 4 -9.82 1.57 -6.31
N LYS A 5 -9.67 2.56 -5.42
CA LYS A 5 -8.39 3.02 -4.89
C LYS A 5 -7.59 1.93 -4.16
N GLU A 6 -8.22 1.06 -3.38
CA GLU A 6 -7.48 -0.01 -2.69
C GLU A 6 -6.85 -0.98 -3.70
N ASN A 7 -7.58 -1.30 -4.76
CA ASN A 7 -7.10 -2.19 -5.81
C ASN A 7 -5.93 -1.56 -6.59
N ASP A 8 -6.07 -0.29 -6.99
CA ASP A 8 -4.99 0.46 -7.63
C ASP A 8 -3.72 0.52 -6.76
N ILE A 9 -3.87 0.75 -5.45
CA ILE A 9 -2.73 0.76 -4.52
C ILE A 9 -2.08 -0.62 -4.41
N LYS A 10 -2.87 -1.69 -4.34
CA LYS A 10 -2.34 -3.06 -4.31
C LYS A 10 -1.54 -3.37 -5.58
N GLU A 11 -2.07 -3.04 -6.75
CA GLU A 11 -1.36 -3.22 -8.02
C GLU A 11 -0.08 -2.40 -8.08
N TYR A 12 -0.11 -1.15 -7.60
CA TYR A 12 1.09 -0.31 -7.50
C TYR A 12 2.15 -0.96 -6.60
N LEU A 13 1.76 -1.43 -5.41
CA LEU A 13 2.66 -2.10 -4.46
C LEU A 13 3.26 -3.38 -5.05
N ILE A 14 2.45 -4.21 -5.71
CA ILE A 14 2.92 -5.44 -6.38
C ILE A 14 3.92 -5.11 -7.48
N LYS A 15 3.68 -4.05 -8.26
CA LYS A 15 4.56 -3.60 -9.35
C LYS A 15 5.91 -3.09 -8.83
N GLU A 16 5.94 -2.48 -7.66
CA GLU A 16 7.17 -2.08 -6.94
C GLU A 16 7.90 -3.27 -6.28
N GLY A 17 7.33 -4.48 -6.32
CA GLY A 17 7.92 -5.68 -5.72
C GLY A 17 7.56 -5.88 -4.25
N TYR A 18 6.54 -5.19 -3.75
CA TYR A 18 5.96 -5.44 -2.43
C TYR A 18 4.90 -6.53 -2.52
N GLU A 19 5.05 -7.57 -1.71
CA GLU A 19 4.03 -8.60 -1.55
C GLU A 19 3.01 -8.15 -0.50
N VAL A 20 1.83 -7.70 -0.93
CA VAL A 20 0.77 -7.25 -0.02
C VAL A 20 0.20 -8.45 0.74
N LYS A 21 0.49 -8.54 2.04
CA LYS A 21 -0.02 -9.61 2.92
C LYS A 21 -1.42 -9.28 3.41
N GLU A 22 -1.60 -8.05 3.90
CA GLU A 22 -2.83 -7.66 4.59
C GLU A 22 -3.07 -6.16 4.47
N TYR A 23 -4.34 -5.78 4.27
CA TYR A 23 -4.77 -4.40 4.41
C TYR A 23 -5.27 -4.19 5.84
N LEU A 24 -4.68 -3.22 6.55
CA LEU A 24 -5.03 -2.97 7.94
C LEU A 24 -6.21 -2.01 8.05
N ARG A 25 -6.08 -0.84 7.44
CA ARG A 25 -6.95 0.31 7.70
C ARG A 25 -6.74 1.40 6.68
N GLY A 26 -7.81 2.10 6.32
CA GLY A 26 -7.77 3.36 5.59
C GLY A 26 -8.42 4.45 6.43
N ASN A 27 -7.76 5.61 6.53
CA ASN A 27 -8.31 6.80 7.17
C ASN A 27 -8.84 7.83 6.14
N GLY A 28 -9.09 7.41 4.89
CA GLY A 28 -9.49 8.27 3.77
C GLY A 28 -8.30 8.97 3.11
N ASP A 29 -7.36 9.50 3.91
CA ASP A 29 -6.11 10.10 3.42
C ASP A 29 -4.95 9.10 3.31
N TRP A 30 -4.88 8.16 4.25
CA TRP A 30 -3.79 7.19 4.35
C TRP A 30 -4.34 5.77 4.43
N TYR A 31 -3.80 4.89 3.61
CA TYR A 31 -4.12 3.47 3.53
C TYR A 31 -2.92 2.66 4.03
N TYR A 32 -3.13 1.87 5.08
CA TYR A 32 -2.09 1.10 5.74
C TYR A 32 -2.11 -0.34 5.22
N PHE A 33 -0.98 -0.77 4.67
CA PHE A 33 -0.78 -2.12 4.17
C PHE A 33 0.39 -2.77 4.89
N LYS A 34 0.21 -4.03 5.23
CA LYS A 34 1.28 -4.91 5.66
C LYS A 34 1.84 -5.58 4.42
N VAL A 35 3.07 -5.25 4.10
CA VAL A 35 3.77 -5.76 2.92
C VAL A 35 4.94 -6.62 3.36
N HIS A 36 5.31 -7.57 2.51
CA HIS A 36 6.49 -8.37 2.65
C HIS A 36 7.41 -8.11 1.46
N THR A 37 8.70 -7.91 1.76
CA THR A 37 9.74 -7.78 0.74
C THR A 37 10.81 -8.81 1.01
N PHE A 38 11.35 -9.39 -0.04
CA PHE A 38 12.38 -10.42 0.06
C PHE A 38 13.62 -9.94 0.83
N TRP A 39 13.96 -8.64 0.69
CA TRP A 39 15.15 -8.04 1.29
C TRP A 39 14.95 -7.49 2.70
N SER A 40 13.76 -6.99 3.03
CA SER A 40 13.49 -6.29 4.30
C SER A 40 12.49 -7.02 5.20
N GLY A 41 12.02 -8.20 4.78
CA GLY A 41 11.00 -8.96 5.47
C GLY A 41 9.64 -8.24 5.48
N THR A 42 8.83 -8.60 6.47
CA THR A 42 7.47 -8.05 6.65
C THR A 42 7.53 -6.71 7.36
N HIS A 43 6.99 -5.66 6.75
CA HIS A 43 6.90 -4.33 7.32
C HIS A 43 5.62 -3.62 6.89
N LEU A 44 5.37 -2.48 7.51
CA LEU A 44 4.18 -1.69 7.27
C LEU A 44 4.51 -0.54 6.32
N VAL A 45 3.61 -0.34 5.36
CA VAL A 45 3.64 0.82 4.48
C VAL A 45 2.32 1.54 4.57
N LYS A 46 2.37 2.86 4.56
CA LYS A 46 1.21 3.72 4.42
C LYS A 46 1.26 4.35 3.04
N VAL A 47 0.14 4.31 2.34
CA VAL A 47 0.00 4.85 0.99
C VAL A 47 -1.01 5.98 1.05
N LYS A 48 -0.64 7.13 0.50
CA LYS A 48 -1.53 8.27 0.34
C LYS A 48 -1.77 8.54 -1.14
N ASP A 49 -3.02 8.76 -1.48
CA ASP A 49 -3.42 9.25 -2.80
C ASP A 49 -3.04 10.74 -2.91
N GLY A 50 -2.16 11.06 -3.85
CA GLY A 50 -1.68 12.42 -4.11
C GLY A 50 -1.98 12.87 -5.54
N VAL A 51 -1.85 14.17 -5.79
CA VAL A 51 -2.15 14.80 -7.10
C VAL A 51 -1.28 14.25 -8.24
N PHE A 52 -0.13 13.63 -7.93
CA PHE A 52 0.79 13.03 -8.90
C PHE A 52 0.95 11.50 -8.73
N GLY A 53 -0.05 10.83 -8.14
CA GLY A 53 -0.06 9.38 -7.93
C GLY A 53 0.08 8.96 -6.47
N PHE A 54 0.42 7.69 -6.26
CA PHE A 54 0.49 7.09 -4.93
C PHE A 54 1.81 7.44 -4.25
N ARG A 55 1.72 8.02 -3.05
CA ARG A 55 2.85 8.27 -2.18
C ARG A 55 2.95 7.14 -1.16
N VAL A 56 3.94 6.28 -1.30
CA VAL A 56 4.23 5.20 -0.36
C VAL A 56 5.27 5.67 0.66
N GLU A 57 4.97 5.49 1.94
CA GLU A 57 5.90 5.72 3.04
C GLU A 57 5.97 4.47 3.91
N ARG A 58 7.19 4.09 4.32
CA ARG A 58 7.38 3.05 5.32
C ARG A 58 6.98 3.59 6.70
N ALA A 59 6.11 2.87 7.40
CA ALA A 59 5.63 3.24 8.73
C ALA A 59 6.51 2.62 9.82
#